data_AF-A0A947S9C8-F1
#
_entry.id   AF-A0A947S9C8-F1
#
_cell.length_a   1.000
_cell.length_b   1.000
_cell.length_c   1.000
_cell.angle_alpha   90.00
_cell.angle_beta   90.00
_cell.angle_gamma   90.00
#
_symmetry.space_group_name_H-M   'P 1'
#
loop_
_entity.id
_entity.type
_entity.pdbx_description
1 polymer ?
#
loop_
_entity_poly.entity_id
_entity_poly.type
_entity_poly.pdbx_seq_one_letter_code
_entity_poly.pdbx_strand_id
1 'polypeptide(L)'
;MQNKTRLIVWTVIAMFIAFILLVKHFTNFGQVEVQWNEAIAYIVILLAVGGAYELWQWLKTRNKIYRIAFGVGLAGVFLLGWVSGAVGIIGSENNTVNLMYWAVPAVGLVGSLISRFKPRGMTCTLFSVALIQFLVPVTALIISPEVSWGNAGVIGVFVVNSVFVALFVVSALLFRRASTY
;
A
#
# COMPACT_ATOMS: atom_id res chain seq x y z
N MET A 1 11.24 -13.49 25.07
CA MET A 1 9.80 -13.21 25.28
C MET A 1 9.04 -12.92 23.99
N GLN A 2 9.61 -12.20 23.01
CA GLN A 2 8.97 -11.84 21.73
C GLN A 2 8.34 -13.00 20.93
N ASN A 3 8.99 -14.17 20.84
CA ASN A 3 8.43 -15.31 20.10
C ASN A 3 7.16 -15.90 20.73
N LYS A 4 7.01 -15.86 22.06
CA LYS A 4 5.81 -16.37 22.74
C LYS A 4 4.59 -15.51 22.41
N THR A 5 4.73 -14.19 22.42
CA THR A 5 3.63 -13.27 22.06
C THR A 5 3.24 -13.39 20.59
N ARG A 6 4.20 -13.57 19.68
CA ARG A 6 3.92 -13.83 18.26
C ARG A 6 3.13 -15.12 18.06
N LEU A 7 3.55 -16.20 18.71
CA LEU A 7 2.83 -17.47 18.70
C LEU A 7 1.38 -17.32 19.20
N ILE A 8 1.18 -16.64 20.33
CA ILE A 8 -0.17 -16.40 20.89
C ILE A 8 -1.06 -15.67 19.89
N VAL A 9 -0.57 -14.58 19.26
CA VAL A 9 -1.36 -13.82 18.28
C VAL A 9 -1.80 -14.70 17.10
N TRP A 10 -0.88 -15.50 16.54
CA TRP A 10 -1.20 -16.39 15.43
C TRP A 10 -2.11 -17.55 15.84
N THR A 11 -1.94 -18.11 17.06
CA THR A 11 -2.85 -19.12 17.60
C THR A 11 -4.27 -18.58 17.74
N VAL A 12 -4.43 -17.35 18.24
CA VAL A 12 -5.74 -16.69 18.36
C VAL A 12 -6.37 -16.47 16.98
N ILE A 13 -5.61 -15.94 16.02
CA ILE A 13 -6.08 -15.76 14.65
C ILE A 13 -6.50 -17.09 14.01
N ALA A 14 -5.69 -18.14 14.13
CA ALA A 14 -6.00 -19.45 13.59
C ALA A 14 -7.24 -20.07 14.24
N MET A 15 -7.43 -19.86 15.55
CA MET A 15 -8.62 -20.28 16.28
C MET A 15 -9.89 -19.57 15.75
N PHE A 16 -9.83 -18.26 15.51
CA PHE A 16 -10.95 -17.52 14.92
C PHE A 16 -11.25 -17.95 13.48
N ILE A 17 -10.23 -18.19 12.66
CA ILE A 17 -10.41 -18.71 11.29
C ILE A 17 -11.07 -20.09 11.35
N ALA A 18 -10.59 -20.99 12.21
CA ALA A 18 -11.19 -22.31 12.39
C ALA A 18 -12.64 -22.22 12.87
N PHE A 19 -12.95 -21.30 13.79
CA PHE A 19 -14.31 -21.03 14.25
C PHE A 19 -15.23 -20.56 13.12
N ILE A 20 -14.79 -19.62 12.28
CA ILE A 20 -15.56 -19.15 11.11
C ILE A 20 -15.87 -20.31 10.16
N LEU A 21 -14.87 -21.15 9.85
CA LEU A 21 -15.05 -22.31 8.98
C LEU A 21 -15.95 -23.37 9.60
N LEU A 22 -15.86 -23.57 10.92
CA LEU A 22 -16.72 -24.48 11.68
C LEU A 22 -18.18 -24.00 11.64
N VAL A 23 -18.45 -22.73 11.96
CA VAL A 23 -19.79 -22.13 11.86
C VAL A 23 -20.32 -22.29 10.44
N LYS A 24 -19.52 -21.99 9.42
CA LYS A 24 -19.93 -22.16 8.02
C LYS A 24 -20.24 -23.62 7.66
N HIS A 25 -19.47 -24.58 8.18
CA HIS A 25 -19.72 -26.01 7.96
C HIS A 25 -21.05 -26.47 8.56
N PHE A 26 -21.41 -25.95 9.75
CA PHE A 26 -22.65 -26.30 10.44
C PHE A 26 -23.84 -25.40 10.12
N THR A 27 -23.69 -24.31 9.35
CA THR A 27 -24.82 -23.42 9.01
C THR A 27 -25.97 -24.06 8.21
N ASN A 28 -25.84 -25.29 7.74
CA ASN A 28 -26.98 -26.07 7.23
C ASN A 28 -28.00 -26.47 8.35
N PHE A 29 -27.73 -26.14 9.62
CA PHE A 29 -28.57 -26.47 10.78
C PHE A 29 -29.46 -25.30 11.29
N GLY A 30 -29.43 -24.12 10.67
CA GLY A 30 -30.22 -22.97 11.14
C GLY A 30 -30.57 -22.00 10.01
N GLN A 31 -31.65 -21.22 10.19
CA GLN A 31 -32.18 -20.22 9.25
C GLN A 31 -31.21 -19.04 8.96
N VAL A 32 -29.95 -19.12 9.38
CA VAL A 32 -28.90 -18.11 9.17
C VAL A 32 -27.76 -18.76 8.41
N GLU A 33 -27.73 -18.57 7.10
CA GLU A 33 -26.64 -19.06 6.25
C GLU A 33 -25.53 -18.02 6.16
N VAL A 34 -24.34 -18.36 6.69
CA VAL A 34 -23.13 -17.56 6.44
C VAL A 34 -22.73 -17.74 4.98
N GLN A 35 -22.54 -16.66 4.23
CA GLN A 35 -22.11 -16.77 2.83
C GLN A 35 -20.58 -16.96 2.72
N TRP A 36 -20.10 -17.57 1.63
CA TRP A 36 -18.66 -17.81 1.42
C TRP A 36 -17.86 -16.50 1.26
N ASN A 37 -18.42 -15.50 0.60
CA ASN A 37 -17.85 -14.15 0.48
C ASN A 37 -17.61 -13.51 1.85
N GLU A 38 -18.56 -13.60 2.77
CA GLU A 38 -18.46 -13.06 4.13
C GLU A 38 -17.38 -13.78 4.93
N ALA A 39 -17.39 -15.12 4.93
CA ALA A 39 -16.37 -15.91 5.59
C ALA A 39 -14.96 -15.58 5.08
N ILE A 40 -14.79 -15.49 3.75
CA ILE A 40 -13.53 -15.08 3.13
C ILE A 40 -13.14 -13.67 3.55
N ALA A 41 -14.08 -12.72 3.57
CA ALA A 41 -13.82 -11.35 3.99
C ALA A 41 -13.28 -11.29 5.43
N TYR A 42 -13.91 -11.99 6.37
CA TYR A 42 -13.43 -12.05 7.76
C TYR A 42 -12.06 -12.72 7.87
N ILE A 43 -11.81 -13.80 7.14
CA ILE A 43 -10.49 -14.46 7.10
C ILE A 43 -9.42 -13.49 6.58
N VAL A 44 -9.70 -12.75 5.51
CA VAL A 44 -8.79 -11.75 4.94
C VAL A 44 -8.51 -10.65 5.97
N ILE A 45 -9.52 -10.15 6.68
CA ILE A 45 -9.34 -9.15 7.73
C ILE A 45 -8.45 -9.68 8.86
N LEU A 46 -8.68 -10.91 9.33
CA LEU A 46 -7.88 -11.53 10.38
C LEU A 46 -6.41 -11.72 9.96
N LEU A 47 -6.18 -12.17 8.72
CA LEU A 47 -4.83 -12.27 8.15
C LEU A 47 -4.16 -10.90 8.00
N ALA A 48 -4.92 -9.87 7.60
CA ALA A 48 -4.42 -8.50 7.52
C ALA A 48 -4.02 -7.95 8.89
N VAL A 49 -4.81 -8.23 9.94
CA VAL A 49 -4.47 -7.86 11.33
C VAL A 49 -3.20 -8.58 11.80
N GLY A 50 -3.09 -9.89 11.55
CA GLY A 50 -1.87 -10.66 11.87
C GLY A 50 -0.64 -10.16 11.11
N GLY A 51 -0.81 -9.85 9.83
CA GLY A 51 0.23 -9.26 8.98
C GLY A 51 0.68 -7.89 9.47
N ALA A 52 -0.26 -7.01 9.85
CA ALA A 52 0.05 -5.69 10.40
C ALA A 52 0.81 -5.80 11.74
N TYR A 53 0.43 -6.75 12.59
CA TYR A 53 1.16 -7.04 13.83
C TYR A 53 2.59 -7.49 13.55
N GLU A 54 2.80 -8.45 12.64
CA GLU A 54 4.14 -8.93 12.28
C GLU A 54 5.00 -7.84 11.65
N LEU A 55 4.42 -7.06 10.74
CA LEU A 55 5.07 -5.89 10.14
C LEU A 55 5.53 -4.91 11.23
N TRP A 56 4.68 -4.64 12.22
CA TRP A 56 5.03 -3.77 13.34
C TRP A 56 6.15 -4.33 14.21
N GLN A 57 6.13 -5.62 14.54
CA GLN A 57 7.20 -6.25 15.32
C GLN A 57 8.52 -6.22 14.54
N TRP A 58 8.50 -6.50 13.24
CA TRP A 58 9.67 -6.40 12.39
C TRP A 58 10.18 -4.95 12.31
N LEU A 59 9.31 -3.96 12.15
CA LEU A 59 9.70 -2.53 12.15
C LEU A 59 10.34 -2.09 13.46
N LYS A 60 9.94 -2.65 14.62
CA LYS A 60 10.58 -2.35 15.91
C LYS A 60 12.06 -2.78 15.98
N THR A 61 12.47 -3.73 15.15
CA THR A 61 13.89 -4.13 15.05
C THR A 61 14.75 -3.12 14.29
N ARG A 62 14.13 -2.14 13.64
CA ARG A 62 14.79 -1.11 12.82
C ARG A 62 14.91 0.21 13.57
N ASN A 63 15.88 1.03 13.16
CA ASN A 63 16.08 2.36 13.74
C ASN A 63 14.88 3.29 13.47
N LYS A 64 14.76 4.37 14.25
CA LYS A 64 13.63 5.32 14.14
C LYS A 64 13.52 5.93 12.74
N ILE A 65 14.66 6.27 12.12
CA ILE A 65 14.71 6.89 10.79
C ILE A 65 14.13 5.95 9.74
N TYR A 66 14.50 4.67 9.75
CA TYR A 66 13.94 3.65 8.86
C TYR A 66 12.43 3.54 9.00
N ARG A 67 11.92 3.54 10.24
CA ARG A 67 10.48 3.44 10.51
C ARG A 67 9.71 4.64 9.97
N ILE A 68 10.25 5.84 10.14
CA ILE A 68 9.68 7.07 9.57
C ILE A 68 9.74 7.00 8.04
N ALA A 69 10.88 6.62 7.46
CA ALA A 69 11.03 6.47 6.02
C ALA A 69 9.98 5.51 5.44
N PHE A 70 9.87 4.31 6.02
CA PHE A 70 8.88 3.31 5.64
C PHE A 70 7.45 3.82 5.79
N GLY A 71 7.13 4.50 6.90
CA GLY A 71 5.82 5.10 7.13
C GLY A 71 5.45 6.16 6.09
N VAL A 72 6.36 7.06 5.75
CA VAL A 72 6.14 8.09 4.71
C VAL A 72 5.90 7.44 3.35
N GLY A 73 6.70 6.44 2.97
CA GLY A 73 6.55 5.74 1.70
C GLY A 73 5.23 4.96 1.62
N LEU A 74 4.88 4.23 2.68
CA LEU A 74 3.65 3.47 2.78
C LEU A 74 2.41 4.38 2.74
N ALA A 75 2.44 5.51 3.46
CA ALA A 75 1.39 6.51 3.40
C ALA A 75 1.23 7.09 1.99
N GLY A 76 2.35 7.37 1.30
CA GLY A 76 2.33 7.83 -0.09
C GLY A 76 1.64 6.83 -1.03
N VAL A 77 1.96 5.54 -0.93
CA VAL A 77 1.33 4.49 -1.73
C VAL A 77 -0.16 4.35 -1.41
N PHE A 78 -0.52 4.33 -0.12
CA PHE A 78 -1.91 4.23 0.31
C PHE A 78 -2.75 5.42 -0.17
N LEU A 79 -2.27 6.64 0.05
CA LEU A 79 -2.96 7.85 -0.39
C LEU A 79 -3.06 7.93 -1.91
N LEU A 80 -2.04 7.48 -2.64
CA LEU A 80 -2.10 7.44 -4.10
C LEU A 80 -3.20 6.49 -4.59
N GLY A 81 -3.25 5.27 -4.05
CA GLY A 81 -4.29 4.29 -4.38
C GLY A 81 -5.68 4.82 -4.03
N TRP A 82 -5.82 5.48 -2.88
CA TRP A 82 -7.07 6.12 -2.48
C TRP A 82 -7.50 7.22 -3.44
N VAL A 83 -6.65 8.23 -3.67
CA VAL A 83 -7.00 9.40 -4.50
C VAL A 83 -7.23 8.97 -5.94
N SER A 84 -6.37 8.09 -6.47
CA SER A 84 -6.53 7.57 -7.84
C SER A 84 -7.77 6.70 -8.00
N GLY A 85 -8.15 5.93 -6.97
CA GLY A 85 -9.28 4.99 -7.05
C GLY A 85 -10.64 5.59 -6.71
N ALA A 86 -10.70 6.55 -5.78
CA ALA A 86 -11.96 7.11 -5.26
C ALA A 86 -12.29 8.51 -5.80
N VAL A 87 -11.31 9.25 -6.31
CA VAL A 87 -11.53 10.59 -6.88
C VAL A 87 -11.21 10.60 -8.37
N GLY A 88 -10.21 9.82 -8.80
CA GLY A 88 -9.60 9.94 -10.12
C GLY A 88 -8.69 11.17 -10.17
N ILE A 89 -7.40 10.95 -10.40
CA ILE A 89 -6.45 12.08 -10.51
C ILE A 89 -6.54 12.69 -11.91
N ILE A 90 -6.83 11.88 -12.93
CA ILE A 90 -6.95 12.29 -14.32
C ILE A 90 -8.36 11.97 -14.80
N GLY A 91 -9.10 13.00 -15.20
CA GLY A 91 -10.47 12.87 -15.67
C GLY A 91 -11.41 12.32 -14.59
N SER A 92 -12.28 11.39 -14.97
CA SER A 92 -13.12 10.64 -14.03
C SER A 92 -12.38 9.43 -13.46
N GLU A 93 -12.85 8.92 -12.32
CA GLU A 93 -12.35 7.67 -11.72
C GLU A 93 -12.39 6.46 -12.67
N ASN A 94 -13.34 6.43 -13.60
CA ASN A 94 -13.48 5.38 -14.62
C ASN A 94 -12.55 5.55 -15.83
N ASN A 95 -11.75 6.62 -15.87
CA ASN A 95 -10.80 6.82 -16.95
C ASN A 95 -9.66 5.79 -16.85
N THR A 96 -9.48 5.01 -17.92
CA THR A 96 -8.45 3.96 -18.01
C THR A 96 -7.04 4.51 -17.87
N VAL A 97 -6.81 5.81 -18.12
CA VAL A 97 -5.53 6.49 -17.90
C VAL A 97 -5.12 6.46 -16.42
N ASN A 98 -6.07 6.45 -15.48
CA ASN A 98 -5.74 6.29 -14.06
C ASN A 98 -5.07 4.95 -13.75
N LEU A 99 -5.19 3.94 -14.63
CA LEU A 99 -4.49 2.67 -14.46
C LEU A 99 -2.97 2.83 -14.47
N MET A 100 -2.44 3.90 -15.09
CA MET A 100 -1.01 4.19 -15.09
C MET A 100 -0.46 4.43 -13.68
N TYR A 101 -1.29 4.93 -12.75
CA TYR A 101 -0.88 5.10 -11.35
C TYR A 101 -0.60 3.77 -10.65
N TRP A 102 -1.13 2.64 -11.13
CA TRP A 102 -0.79 1.32 -10.58
C TRP A 102 0.64 0.88 -10.87
N ALA A 103 1.33 1.51 -11.83
CA ALA A 103 2.76 1.29 -12.05
C ALA A 103 3.60 1.68 -10.82
N VAL A 104 3.14 2.69 -10.07
CA VAL A 104 3.84 3.26 -8.91
C VAL A 104 3.93 2.26 -7.74
N PRO A 105 2.82 1.68 -7.21
CA PRO A 105 2.90 0.64 -6.20
C PRO A 105 3.54 -0.64 -6.74
N ALA A 106 3.37 -0.98 -8.03
CA ALA A 106 3.99 -2.16 -8.62
C ALA A 106 5.52 -2.08 -8.58
N VAL A 107 6.11 -0.95 -9.04
CA VAL A 107 7.56 -0.75 -8.97
C VAL A 107 8.04 -0.61 -7.53
N GLY A 108 7.26 0.04 -6.67
CA GLY A 108 7.55 0.09 -5.23
C GLY A 108 7.66 -1.30 -4.61
N LEU A 109 6.72 -2.20 -4.90
CA LEU A 109 6.70 -3.57 -4.40
C LEU A 109 7.86 -4.39 -4.96
N VAL A 110 8.01 -4.43 -6.28
CA VAL A 110 9.09 -5.20 -6.95
C VAL A 110 10.47 -4.72 -6.49
N GLY A 111 10.70 -3.41 -6.46
CA GLY A 111 11.95 -2.84 -5.97
C GLY A 111 12.18 -3.12 -4.48
N SER A 112 11.13 -3.13 -3.65
CA SER A 112 11.24 -3.49 -2.23
C SER A 112 11.65 -4.96 -2.03
N LEU A 113 11.09 -5.86 -2.84
CA LEU A 113 11.43 -7.29 -2.82
C LEU A 113 12.86 -7.53 -3.30
N ILE A 114 13.27 -6.93 -4.43
CA ILE A 114 14.64 -7.02 -4.96
C ILE A 114 15.65 -6.48 -3.95
N SER A 115 15.36 -5.34 -3.34
CA SER A 115 16.21 -4.75 -2.30
C SER A 115 16.18 -5.49 -0.97
N ARG A 116 15.28 -6.45 -0.80
CA ARG A 116 15.00 -7.17 0.46
C ARG A 116 14.75 -6.20 1.62
N PHE A 117 14.08 -5.09 1.33
CA PHE A 117 13.81 -4.01 2.28
C PHE A 117 15.08 -3.40 2.95
N LYS A 118 16.27 -3.54 2.34
CA LYS A 118 17.49 -2.93 2.86
C LYS A 118 17.49 -1.42 2.60
N PRO A 119 17.96 -0.57 3.54
CA PRO A 119 17.88 0.90 3.41
C PRO A 119 18.46 1.45 2.09
N ARG A 120 19.64 0.96 1.70
CA ARG A 120 20.31 1.39 0.46
C ARG A 120 19.50 1.04 -0.80
N GLY A 121 18.92 -0.15 -0.86
CA GLY A 121 18.10 -0.55 -2.00
C GLY A 121 16.74 0.16 -2.02
N MET A 122 16.11 0.34 -0.85
CA MET A 122 14.87 1.12 -0.70
C MET A 122 15.03 2.57 -1.15
N THR A 123 16.20 3.16 -0.94
CA THR A 123 16.54 4.50 -1.47
C THR A 123 16.39 4.53 -2.99
N CYS A 124 17.03 3.60 -3.70
CA CYS A 124 16.93 3.52 -5.16
C CYS A 124 15.49 3.21 -5.60
N THR A 125 14.81 2.28 -4.93
CA THR A 125 13.42 1.94 -5.22
C THR A 125 12.52 3.18 -5.15
N LEU A 126 12.61 3.97 -4.09
CA LEU A 126 11.72 5.11 -3.91
C LEU A 126 12.06 6.30 -4.81
N PHE A 127 13.32 6.47 -5.20
CA PHE A 127 13.64 7.39 -6.29
C PHE A 127 13.06 6.94 -7.63
N SER A 128 13.10 5.64 -7.94
CA SER A 128 12.44 5.11 -9.15
C SER A 128 10.92 5.29 -9.09
N VAL A 129 10.29 5.05 -7.94
CA VAL A 129 8.86 5.29 -7.70
C VAL A 129 8.52 6.77 -7.90
N ALA A 130 9.33 7.69 -7.36
CA ALA A 130 9.16 9.12 -7.55
C ALA A 130 9.29 9.53 -9.03
N LEU A 131 10.25 8.95 -9.76
CA LEU A 131 10.42 9.20 -11.19
C LEU A 131 9.20 8.72 -11.98
N ILE A 132 8.69 7.52 -11.69
CA ILE A 132 7.49 7.01 -12.36
C ILE A 132 6.30 7.91 -12.06
N GLN A 133 6.08 8.26 -10.79
CA GLN A 133 5.01 9.18 -10.39
C GLN A 133 5.08 10.51 -11.15
N PHE A 134 6.28 11.05 -11.34
CA PHE A 134 6.48 12.28 -12.12
C PHE A 134 6.17 12.09 -13.61
N LEU A 135 6.52 10.94 -14.18
CA LEU A 135 6.29 10.65 -15.59
C LEU A 135 4.82 10.37 -15.93
N VAL A 136 4.02 9.82 -15.01
CA VAL A 136 2.60 9.52 -15.25
C VAL A 136 1.82 10.72 -15.85
N PRO A 137 1.75 11.90 -15.22
CA PRO A 137 1.01 13.03 -15.79
C PRO A 137 1.61 13.55 -17.10
N VAL A 138 2.94 13.46 -17.29
CA VAL A 138 3.61 13.85 -18.54
C VAL A 138 3.19 12.92 -19.67
N THR A 139 3.19 11.61 -19.44
CA THR A 139 2.75 10.63 -20.43
C THR A 139 1.25 10.72 -20.71
N ALA A 140 0.43 11.02 -19.68
CA ALA A 140 -0.99 11.21 -19.84
C ALA A 140 -1.34 12.37 -20.77
N LEU A 141 -0.59 13.49 -20.72
CA LEU A 141 -0.78 14.63 -21.63
C LEU A 141 -0.57 14.28 -23.11
N ILE A 142 0.26 13.28 -23.40
CA ILE A 142 0.59 12.88 -24.77
C ILE A 142 -0.49 11.96 -25.33
N ILE A 143 -1.00 11.04 -24.50
CA ILE A 143 -1.90 9.97 -24.95
C ILE A 143 -3.39 10.28 -24.74
N SER A 144 -3.71 11.28 -23.91
CA SER A 144 -5.09 11.61 -23.55
C SER A 144 -5.36 13.11 -23.67
N PRO A 145 -6.38 13.52 -24.45
CA PRO A 145 -6.80 14.91 -24.53
C PRO A 145 -7.60 15.36 -23.29
N GLU A 146 -8.01 14.44 -22.41
CA GLU A 146 -8.90 14.69 -21.27
C GLU A 146 -8.16 14.89 -19.94
N VAL A 147 -6.87 15.26 -19.98
CA VAL A 147 -6.10 15.48 -18.76
C VAL A 147 -6.60 16.71 -18.02
N SER A 148 -7.44 16.47 -17.02
CA SER A 148 -7.97 17.51 -16.14
C SER A 148 -8.29 16.91 -14.78
N TRP A 149 -8.09 17.68 -13.72
CA TRP A 149 -8.56 17.34 -12.39
C TRP A 149 -9.68 18.28 -11.96
N GLY A 150 -10.93 17.90 -12.25
CA GLY A 150 -12.11 18.73 -12.00
C GLY A 150 -11.95 20.15 -12.57
N ASN A 151 -12.27 21.16 -11.76
CA ASN A 151 -12.12 22.58 -12.13
C ASN A 151 -10.67 23.09 -12.07
N ALA A 152 -9.75 22.32 -11.48
CA ALA A 152 -8.34 22.71 -11.38
C ALA A 152 -7.56 22.43 -12.67
N GLY A 153 -8.18 21.76 -13.65
CA GLY A 153 -7.58 21.53 -14.96
C GLY A 153 -6.32 20.67 -14.91
N VAL A 154 -5.48 20.82 -15.94
CA VAL A 154 -4.16 20.18 -16.02
C VAL A 154 -3.28 20.56 -14.82
N ILE A 155 -3.33 21.81 -14.37
CA ILE A 155 -2.50 22.32 -13.26
C ILE A 155 -2.77 21.50 -11.99
N GLY A 156 -4.04 21.21 -11.70
CA GLY A 156 -4.43 20.37 -10.57
C GLY A 156 -3.76 19.00 -10.58
N VAL A 157 -3.72 18.34 -11.75
CA VAL A 157 -3.05 17.04 -11.94
C VAL A 157 -1.58 17.13 -11.55
N PHE A 158 -0.86 18.14 -12.03
CA PHE A 158 0.57 18.30 -11.73
C PHE A 158 0.84 18.66 -10.27
N VAL A 159 0.00 19.48 -9.65
CA VAL A 159 0.14 19.84 -8.23
C VAL A 159 0.01 18.61 -7.35
N VAL A 160 -1.04 17.80 -7.54
CA VAL A 160 -1.25 16.55 -6.78
C VAL A 160 -0.10 15.59 -6.99
N ASN A 161 0.32 15.39 -8.24
CA ASN A 161 1.47 14.53 -8.55
C ASN A 161 2.76 15.01 -7.89
N SER A 162 3.01 16.31 -7.86
CA SER A 162 4.20 16.89 -7.22
C SER A 162 4.22 16.61 -5.70
N VAL A 163 3.06 16.60 -5.04
CA VAL A 163 2.95 16.21 -3.63
C VAL A 163 3.35 14.75 -3.43
N PHE A 164 2.86 13.83 -4.29
CA PHE A 164 3.25 12.41 -4.21
C PHE A 164 4.73 12.19 -4.51
N VAL A 165 5.27 12.86 -5.53
CA VAL A 165 6.72 12.84 -5.84
C VAL A 165 7.52 13.28 -4.62
N ALA A 166 7.13 14.39 -3.98
CA ALA A 166 7.80 14.89 -2.78
C ALA A 166 7.76 13.87 -1.64
N LEU A 167 6.63 13.20 -1.39
CA LEU A 167 6.52 12.15 -0.38
C LEU A 167 7.50 10.99 -0.63
N PHE A 168 7.58 10.51 -1.87
CA PHE A 168 8.48 9.42 -2.23
C PHE A 168 9.95 9.84 -2.18
N VAL A 169 10.29 11.06 -2.61
CA VAL A 169 11.65 11.62 -2.48
C VAL A 169 12.04 11.78 -1.02
N VAL A 170 11.17 12.32 -0.16
CA VAL A 170 11.43 12.46 1.28
C VAL A 170 11.66 11.09 1.91
N SER A 171 10.83 10.10 1.59
CA SER A 171 11.03 8.72 2.04
C SER A 171 12.36 8.14 1.58
N ALA A 172 12.74 8.33 0.30
CA ALA A 172 14.01 7.88 -0.25
C ALA A 172 15.22 8.50 0.47
N LEU A 173 15.17 9.82 0.72
CA LEU A 173 16.21 10.54 1.45
C LEU A 173 16.33 10.06 2.89
N LEU A 174 15.22 9.75 3.55
CA LEU A 174 15.24 9.18 4.90
C LEU A 174 15.83 7.75 4.91
N PHE A 175 15.53 6.92 3.91
CA PHE A 175 16.19 5.60 3.77
C PHE A 175 17.69 5.72 3.50
N ARG A 176 18.12 6.73 2.74
CA ARG A 176 19.54 7.02 2.52
C ARG A 176 20.24 7.42 3.82
N ARG A 177 19.58 8.23 4.65
CA ARG A 177 20.08 8.53 6.00
C ARG A 177 20.09 7.29 6.89
N ALA A 178 19.07 6.45 6.81
CA ALA A 178 19.03 5.20 7.58
C ALA A 178 20.10 4.18 7.18
N SER A 179 20.72 4.31 5.99
CA SER A 179 21.80 3.43 5.54
C SER A 179 23.19 3.82 6.03
N THR A 180 23.31 4.99 6.67
CA THR A 180 24.59 5.52 7.20
C THR A 180 24.75 5.30 8.71
N TYR A 181 23.75 4.71 9.36
CA TYR A 181 23.78 4.22 10.74
C TYR A 181 23.77 2.70 10.78
#